data_AF-A0A972BPX3-F1
#
_entry.id   AF-A0A972BPX3-F1
#
_cell.length_a   1.000
_cell.length_b   1.000
_cell.length_c   1.000
_cell.angle_alpha   90.00
_cell.angle_beta   90.00
_cell.angle_gamma   90.00
#
_symmetry.space_group_name_H-M   'P 1'
#
loop_
_entity.id
_entity.type
_entity.pdbx_description
1 polymer ?
#
loop_
_entity_poly.entity_id
_entity_poly.type
_entity_poly.pdbx_seq_one_letter_code
_entity_poly.pdbx_strand_id
1 'polypeptide(L)'
;MGSKEHSHKHDHDHNHDHDHHHHHHDNDFTDYMAAVTAYRKSFASKNDVMTQAPDPAVREMVAYMDSIGCENCFDRFDKQKPHCAFGLAGICCKVCSLGPCKITEKSPRGTCGANADLIVARNLARAAAGGVAAHGARAREVMLTLKKAAAGEIELPIEGADKVMAVAKMYGLETEGKSIENLAGQIADILLEDMSRTVPGTHRTLTAVAPAERQKTWKELDLIPISSYH
;
A
#
# COMPACT_ATOMS: atom_id res chain seq x y z
N MET A 1 52.99 27.26 -40.64
CA MET A 1 53.34 27.12 -39.22
C MET A 1 52.39 26.10 -38.60
N GLY A 2 52.93 24.92 -38.28
CA GLY A 2 52.45 23.94 -37.29
C GLY A 2 50.97 23.57 -37.23
N SER A 3 50.59 22.51 -37.96
CA SER A 3 49.49 21.62 -37.54
C SER A 3 49.92 20.86 -36.28
N LYS A 4 49.10 20.91 -35.22
CA LYS A 4 49.12 19.92 -34.14
C LYS A 4 47.72 19.35 -33.99
N GLU A 5 47.54 18.15 -34.51
CA GLU A 5 46.42 17.27 -34.18
C GLU A 5 46.60 16.80 -32.73
N HIS A 6 45.65 17.12 -31.87
CA HIS A 6 45.54 16.50 -30.55
C HIS A 6 44.71 15.22 -30.67
N SER A 7 45.42 14.10 -30.80
CA SER A 7 44.88 12.75 -30.58
C SER A 7 44.70 12.53 -29.07
N HIS A 8 43.45 12.49 -28.61
CA HIS A 8 43.13 11.90 -27.31
C HIS A 8 42.62 10.47 -27.54
N LYS A 9 43.45 9.50 -27.18
CA LYS A 9 43.02 8.11 -26.96
C LYS A 9 42.15 8.08 -25.71
N HIS A 10 40.91 7.64 -25.84
CA HIS A 10 40.11 7.19 -24.71
C HIS A 10 40.31 5.68 -24.56
N ASP A 11 41.20 5.29 -23.64
CA ASP A 11 41.22 3.96 -23.07
C ASP A 11 40.15 3.90 -21.98
N HIS A 12 39.00 3.30 -22.28
CA HIS A 12 38.07 2.81 -21.27
C HIS A 12 37.51 1.47 -21.75
N ASP A 13 38.36 0.46 -21.67
CA ASP A 13 37.95 -0.94 -21.73
C ASP A 13 37.33 -1.29 -20.38
N HIS A 14 36.03 -1.03 -20.22
CA HIS A 14 35.25 -1.52 -19.08
C HIS A 14 34.66 -2.88 -19.45
N ASN A 15 35.50 -3.90 -19.38
CA ASN A 15 35.08 -5.29 -19.39
C ASN A 15 34.36 -5.57 -18.06
N HIS A 16 33.03 -5.44 -18.04
CA HIS A 16 32.21 -5.92 -16.94
C HIS A 16 31.99 -7.42 -17.11
N ASP A 17 32.97 -8.20 -16.65
CA ASP A 17 32.76 -9.61 -16.33
C ASP A 17 31.81 -9.68 -15.13
N HIS A 18 30.51 -9.73 -15.41
CA HIS A 18 29.54 -10.19 -14.44
C HIS A 18 29.61 -11.70 -14.40
N ASP A 19 30.51 -12.19 -13.55
CA ASP A 19 30.53 -13.59 -13.15
C ASP A 19 29.17 -13.89 -12.48
N HIS A 20 28.23 -14.39 -13.27
CA HIS A 20 26.95 -14.89 -12.79
C HIS A 20 27.23 -16.18 -12.02
N HIS A 21 27.70 -16.03 -10.78
CA HIS A 21 27.69 -17.09 -9.80
C HIS A 21 26.23 -17.45 -9.52
N HIS A 22 25.70 -18.36 -10.35
CA HIS A 22 24.55 -19.17 -10.00
C HIS A 22 24.95 -20.05 -8.82
N HIS A 23 24.85 -19.48 -7.63
CA HIS A 23 24.83 -20.24 -6.40
C HIS A 23 23.56 -21.10 -6.40
N HIS A 24 23.66 -22.28 -7.01
CA HIS A 24 22.80 -23.40 -6.70
C HIS A 24 23.14 -23.86 -5.28
N HIS A 25 22.64 -23.14 -4.28
CA HIS A 25 22.61 -23.67 -2.92
C HIS A 25 21.35 -24.52 -2.75
N ASP A 26 21.61 -25.83 -2.61
CA ASP A 26 20.70 -26.82 -2.10
C ASP A 26 20.04 -26.33 -0.80
N ASN A 27 18.70 -26.32 -0.77
CA ASN A 27 17.86 -26.07 0.41
C ASN A 27 18.13 -24.79 1.23
N ASP A 28 17.91 -23.61 0.64
CA ASP A 28 17.78 -22.35 1.38
C ASP A 28 16.42 -22.24 2.10
N PHE A 29 16.16 -23.12 3.08
CA PHE A 29 14.97 -23.04 3.93
C PHE A 29 15.23 -22.06 5.08
N THR A 30 14.67 -20.85 4.98
CA THR A 30 14.68 -19.89 6.09
C THR A 30 13.61 -20.26 7.14
N ASP A 31 14.04 -20.61 8.35
CA ASP A 31 13.13 -20.88 9.47
C ASP A 31 12.72 -19.58 10.19
N TYR A 32 11.49 -19.14 9.94
CA TYR A 32 10.90 -17.96 10.58
C TYR A 32 10.39 -18.22 12.01
N MET A 33 10.43 -19.46 12.51
CA MET A 33 9.83 -19.81 13.81
C MET A 33 10.56 -19.16 14.99
N ALA A 34 11.87 -18.94 14.89
CA ALA A 34 12.63 -18.21 15.92
C ALA A 34 12.15 -16.75 16.03
N ALA A 35 11.99 -16.06 14.89
CA ALA A 35 11.49 -14.69 14.84
C ALA A 35 10.04 -14.60 15.33
N VAL A 36 9.16 -15.52 14.93
CA VAL A 36 7.78 -15.59 15.42
C VAL A 36 7.73 -15.84 16.93
N THR A 37 8.60 -16.71 17.44
CA THR A 37 8.68 -17.00 18.88
C THR A 37 9.14 -15.77 19.65
N ALA A 38 10.14 -15.04 19.15
CA ALA A 38 10.57 -13.77 19.73
C ALA A 38 9.44 -12.73 19.69
N TYR A 39 8.73 -12.59 18.56
CA TYR A 39 7.63 -11.66 18.40
C TYR A 39 6.46 -11.95 19.37
N ARG A 40 6.09 -13.21 19.56
CA ARG A 40 5.01 -13.57 20.52
C ARG A 40 5.32 -13.18 21.96
N LYS A 41 6.60 -13.05 22.34
CA LYS A 41 6.99 -12.61 23.68
C LYS A 41 6.64 -11.13 23.93
N SER A 42 6.43 -10.33 22.88
CA SER A 42 5.99 -8.94 23.01
C SER A 42 4.47 -8.78 23.11
N PHE A 43 3.70 -9.87 23.04
CA PHE A 43 2.25 -9.80 23.14
C PHE A 43 1.82 -9.38 24.54
N ALA A 44 1.21 -8.20 24.63
CA ALA A 44 0.58 -7.71 25.85
C ALA A 44 -0.57 -8.64 26.28
N SER A 45 -0.87 -8.62 27.57
CA SER A 45 -2.11 -9.13 28.14
C SER A 45 -3.15 -8.03 28.29
N LYS A 46 -4.41 -8.41 28.48
CA LYS A 46 -5.45 -7.46 28.89
C LYS A 46 -5.08 -6.74 30.20
N ASN A 47 -4.44 -7.44 31.14
CA ASN A 47 -3.97 -6.83 32.37
C ASN A 47 -2.91 -5.75 32.13
N ASP A 48 -2.01 -5.95 31.17
CA ASP A 48 -1.05 -4.92 30.77
C ASP A 48 -1.78 -3.70 30.20
N VAL A 49 -2.83 -3.89 29.39
CA VAL A 49 -3.65 -2.79 28.87
C VAL A 49 -4.32 -2.02 30.02
N MET A 50 -4.95 -2.71 30.97
CA MET A 50 -5.63 -2.07 32.10
C MET A 50 -4.69 -1.27 33.01
N THR A 51 -3.39 -1.59 33.03
CA THR A 51 -2.41 -0.96 33.92
C THR A 51 -1.54 0.07 33.20
N GLN A 52 -1.20 -0.16 31.94
CA GLN A 52 -0.15 0.56 31.20
C GLN A 52 -0.68 1.32 29.97
N ALA A 53 -1.94 1.15 29.57
CA ALA A 53 -2.48 1.92 28.44
C ALA A 53 -2.35 3.44 28.74
N PRO A 54 -1.71 4.22 27.84
CA PRO A 54 -1.45 5.64 28.09
C PRO A 54 -2.73 6.46 28.29
N ASP A 55 -3.80 6.08 27.59
CA ASP A 55 -5.11 6.71 27.72
C ASP A 55 -5.84 6.14 28.96
N PRO A 56 -6.10 6.95 30.01
CA PRO A 56 -6.87 6.51 31.17
C PRO A 56 -8.30 6.06 30.79
N ALA A 57 -8.92 6.65 29.77
CA ALA A 57 -10.26 6.27 29.34
C ALA A 57 -10.29 4.82 28.83
N VAL A 58 -9.23 4.35 28.18
CA VAL A 58 -9.11 2.92 27.79
C VAL A 58 -9.12 2.02 29.03
N ARG A 59 -8.36 2.37 30.06
CA ARG A 59 -8.28 1.57 31.30
C ARG A 59 -9.61 1.53 32.03
N GLU A 60 -10.25 2.69 32.19
CA GLU A 60 -11.56 2.82 32.82
C GLU A 60 -12.65 2.06 32.05
N MET A 61 -12.68 2.19 30.72
CA MET A 61 -13.68 1.52 29.90
C MET A 61 -13.49 0.00 29.87
N VAL A 62 -12.26 -0.50 29.84
CA VAL A 62 -12.00 -1.95 29.94
C VAL A 62 -12.49 -2.49 31.29
N ALA A 63 -12.22 -1.79 32.40
CA ALA A 63 -12.71 -2.18 33.72
C ALA A 63 -14.24 -2.13 33.82
N TYR A 64 -14.87 -1.11 33.23
CA TYR A 64 -16.33 -1.02 33.18
C TYR A 64 -16.93 -2.18 32.37
N MET A 65 -16.37 -2.48 31.19
CA MET A 65 -16.81 -3.60 30.36
C MET A 65 -16.76 -4.93 31.12
N ASP A 66 -15.74 -5.14 31.96
CA ASP A 66 -15.65 -6.31 32.83
C ASP A 66 -16.77 -6.36 33.87
N SER A 67 -17.08 -5.22 34.50
CA SER A 67 -18.12 -5.13 35.52
C SER A 67 -19.52 -5.47 35.00
N ILE A 68 -19.76 -5.28 33.69
CA ILE A 68 -21.04 -5.60 33.03
C ILE A 68 -20.98 -6.91 32.22
N GLY A 69 -19.87 -7.64 32.26
CA GLY A 69 -19.68 -8.89 31.51
C GLY A 69 -19.63 -8.73 29.99
N CYS A 70 -19.20 -7.57 29.49
CA CYS A 70 -19.07 -7.27 28.07
C CYS A 70 -17.66 -7.60 27.56
N GLU A 71 -17.55 -8.60 26.69
CA GLU A 71 -16.26 -8.99 26.09
C GLU A 71 -15.74 -7.93 25.10
N ASN A 72 -14.46 -7.56 25.24
CA ASN A 72 -13.78 -6.61 24.34
C ASN A 72 -12.66 -7.25 23.50
N CYS A 73 -11.95 -6.43 22.72
CA CYS A 73 -10.89 -6.91 21.84
C CYS A 73 -9.67 -7.46 22.61
N PHE A 74 -9.38 -6.95 23.80
CA PHE A 74 -8.25 -7.40 24.63
C PHE A 74 -8.53 -8.79 25.22
N ASP A 75 -9.77 -9.06 25.62
CA ASP A 75 -10.21 -10.42 25.99
C ASP A 75 -10.01 -11.41 24.85
N ARG A 76 -10.47 -11.05 23.65
CA ARG A 76 -10.36 -11.93 22.47
C ARG A 76 -8.91 -12.14 22.05
N PHE A 77 -8.06 -11.11 22.16
CA PHE A 77 -6.63 -11.24 21.90
C PHE A 77 -5.99 -12.24 22.88
N ASP A 78 -6.31 -12.14 24.17
CA ASP A 78 -5.83 -13.08 25.19
C ASP A 78 -6.28 -14.52 24.92
N LYS A 79 -7.55 -14.71 24.56
CA LYS A 79 -8.11 -16.03 24.20
C LYS A 79 -7.50 -16.65 22.94
N GLN A 80 -6.99 -15.83 22.02
CA GLN A 80 -6.36 -16.31 20.79
C GLN A 80 -4.89 -16.70 20.98
N LYS A 81 -4.25 -16.33 22.10
CA LYS A 81 -2.84 -16.67 22.34
C LYS A 81 -2.62 -18.16 22.61
N PRO A 82 -1.54 -18.77 22.07
CA PRO A 82 -0.63 -18.18 21.08
C PRO A 82 -1.24 -18.20 19.66
N HIS A 83 -1.20 -17.06 18.96
CA HIS A 83 -1.61 -16.97 17.54
C HIS A 83 -0.81 -17.92 16.66
N CYS A 84 -1.40 -18.50 15.61
CA CYS A 84 -0.77 -19.47 14.70
C CYS A 84 0.59 -19.00 14.12
N ALA A 85 1.63 -19.84 14.20
CA ALA A 85 2.99 -19.47 13.81
C ALA A 85 3.13 -19.23 12.30
N PHE A 86 2.54 -20.10 11.49
CA PHE A 86 2.58 -20.00 10.02
C PHE A 86 1.84 -18.78 9.50
N GLY A 87 0.76 -18.38 10.19
CA GLY A 87 0.02 -17.15 9.88
C GLY A 87 0.86 -15.91 10.19
N LEU A 88 1.49 -15.88 11.38
CA LEU A 88 2.39 -14.78 11.78
C LEU A 88 3.62 -14.66 10.87
N ALA A 89 4.21 -15.78 10.45
CA ALA A 89 5.32 -15.79 9.50
C ALA A 89 4.89 -15.49 8.05
N GLY A 90 3.60 -15.47 7.74
CA GLY A 90 3.09 -15.24 6.38
C GLY A 90 3.30 -16.41 5.41
N ILE A 91 3.72 -17.58 5.89
CA ILE A 91 4.05 -18.77 5.08
C ILE A 91 2.91 -19.79 4.98
N CYS A 92 1.70 -19.40 5.36
CA CYS A 92 0.46 -20.16 5.15
C CYS A 92 -0.27 -19.60 3.92
N CYS A 93 -0.57 -20.45 2.95
CA CYS A 93 -1.27 -20.09 1.72
C CYS A 93 -2.67 -20.70 1.67
N LYS A 94 -3.68 -19.85 1.42
CA LYS A 94 -5.09 -20.24 1.24
C LYS A 94 -5.69 -19.65 -0.04
N VAL A 95 -4.86 -19.47 -1.07
CA VAL A 95 -5.24 -18.83 -2.35
C VAL A 95 -6.25 -19.67 -3.15
N CYS A 96 -6.15 -20.99 -3.08
CA CYS A 96 -6.96 -21.91 -3.88
C CYS A 96 -7.47 -23.09 -3.03
N SER A 97 -8.33 -23.91 -3.62
CA SER A 97 -9.00 -25.02 -2.96
C SER A 97 -8.13 -26.28 -2.78
N LEU A 98 -6.90 -26.30 -3.32
CA LEU A 98 -5.92 -27.36 -3.08
C LEU A 98 -5.09 -27.14 -1.80
N GLY A 99 -5.26 -25.98 -1.15
CA GLY A 99 -4.70 -25.67 0.18
C GLY A 99 -5.63 -26.11 1.33
N PRO A 100 -5.35 -25.68 2.57
CA PRO A 100 -4.27 -24.77 2.97
C PRO A 100 -2.88 -25.41 2.82
N CYS A 101 -1.94 -24.68 2.23
CA CYS A 101 -0.52 -25.07 2.21
C CYS A 101 0.23 -24.35 3.34
N LYS A 102 1.14 -25.05 4.02
CA LYS A 102 2.10 -24.45 4.96
C LYS A 102 3.51 -24.82 4.51
N ILE A 103 4.42 -23.86 4.53
CA ILE A 103 5.81 -24.11 4.16
C ILE A 103 6.60 -24.55 5.40
N THR A 104 7.33 -25.65 5.25
CA THR A 104 8.21 -26.24 6.27
C THR A 104 9.43 -26.83 5.58
N GLU A 105 10.48 -27.18 6.32
CA GLU A 105 11.64 -27.86 5.75
C GLU A 105 11.28 -29.14 4.99
N LYS A 106 10.33 -29.93 5.52
CA LYS A 106 9.82 -31.16 4.88
C LYS A 106 8.92 -30.91 3.68
N SER A 107 8.36 -29.72 3.56
CA SER A 107 7.43 -29.33 2.50
C SER A 107 7.74 -27.89 2.10
N PRO A 108 8.86 -27.67 1.38
CA PRO A 108 9.39 -26.33 1.10
C PRO A 108 8.55 -25.56 0.06
N ARG A 109 7.54 -26.21 -0.53
CA ARG A 109 6.62 -25.65 -1.52
C ARG A 109 5.19 -26.06 -1.23
N GLY A 110 4.24 -25.22 -1.61
CA GLY A 110 2.82 -25.58 -1.64
C GLY A 110 2.48 -26.52 -2.80
N THR A 111 1.25 -27.01 -2.85
CA THR A 111 0.79 -28.00 -3.85
C THR A 111 1.05 -27.56 -5.30
N CYS A 112 0.96 -26.26 -5.60
CA CYS A 112 1.23 -25.71 -6.93
C CYS A 112 2.71 -25.38 -7.21
N GLY A 113 3.61 -25.66 -6.27
CA GLY A 113 5.05 -25.35 -6.38
C GLY A 113 5.46 -23.99 -5.80
N ALA A 114 4.53 -23.18 -5.28
CA ALA A 114 4.87 -21.88 -4.68
C ALA A 114 5.73 -22.06 -3.41
N ASN A 115 6.88 -21.39 -3.34
CA ASN A 115 7.77 -21.37 -2.18
C ASN A 115 7.33 -20.35 -1.11
N ALA A 116 8.10 -20.21 -0.03
CA ALA A 116 7.83 -19.26 1.05
C ALA A 116 7.73 -17.81 0.54
N ASP A 117 8.72 -17.34 -0.24
CA ASP A 117 8.79 -15.95 -0.71
C ASP A 117 7.56 -15.56 -1.51
N LEU A 118 7.16 -16.40 -2.47
CA LEU A 118 5.99 -16.14 -3.30
C LEU A 118 4.70 -16.13 -2.47
N ILE A 119 4.59 -17.00 -1.45
CA ILE A 119 3.43 -17.03 -0.56
C ILE A 119 3.38 -15.76 0.31
N VAL A 120 4.51 -15.34 0.88
CA VAL A 120 4.62 -14.12 1.69
C VAL A 120 4.28 -12.89 0.84
N ALA A 121 4.86 -12.77 -0.35
CA ALA A 121 4.59 -11.68 -1.29
C ALA A 121 3.09 -11.62 -1.66
N ARG A 122 2.45 -12.75 -1.94
CA ARG A 122 1.00 -12.82 -2.24
C ARG A 122 0.14 -12.40 -1.06
N ASN A 123 0.50 -12.85 0.15
CA ASN A 123 -0.23 -12.50 1.36
C ASN A 123 -0.13 -11.00 1.65
N LEU A 124 1.06 -10.41 1.49
CA LEU A 124 1.28 -8.97 1.62
C LEU A 124 0.52 -8.17 0.54
N ALA A 125 0.63 -8.59 -0.73
CA ALA A 125 -0.03 -7.92 -1.85
C ALA A 125 -1.56 -7.90 -1.67
N ARG A 126 -2.17 -8.97 -1.15
CA ARG A 126 -3.61 -8.99 -0.84
C ARG A 126 -3.99 -8.08 0.32
N ALA A 127 -3.16 -7.99 1.35
CA ALA A 127 -3.41 -7.04 2.44
C ALA A 127 -3.37 -5.59 1.92
N ALA A 128 -2.37 -5.27 1.09
CA ALA A 128 -2.27 -3.96 0.42
C ALA A 128 -3.49 -3.70 -0.49
N ALA A 129 -3.87 -4.66 -1.32
CA ALA A 129 -5.04 -4.55 -2.19
C ALA A 129 -6.35 -4.35 -1.40
N GLY A 130 -6.51 -5.01 -0.25
CA GLY A 130 -7.64 -4.78 0.65
C GLY A 130 -7.70 -3.34 1.18
N GLY A 131 -6.55 -2.77 1.54
CA GLY A 131 -6.44 -1.36 1.95
C GLY A 131 -6.74 -0.39 0.80
N VAL A 132 -6.20 -0.64 -0.39
CA VAL A 132 -6.48 0.16 -1.60
C VAL A 132 -7.96 0.12 -1.94
N ALA A 133 -8.60 -1.06 -1.88
CA ALA A 133 -10.03 -1.19 -2.15
C ALA A 133 -10.89 -0.39 -1.15
N ALA A 134 -10.57 -0.44 0.15
CA ALA A 134 -11.30 0.31 1.18
C ALA A 134 -11.15 1.83 1.02
N HIS A 135 -9.92 2.31 0.84
CA HIS A 135 -9.68 3.75 0.61
C HIS A 135 -10.24 4.22 -0.72
N GLY A 136 -10.12 3.41 -1.79
CA GLY A 136 -10.66 3.69 -3.11
C GLY A 136 -12.18 3.79 -3.09
N ALA A 137 -12.87 2.86 -2.44
CA ALA A 137 -14.34 2.91 -2.29
C ALA A 137 -14.78 4.20 -1.57
N ARG A 138 -14.11 4.58 -0.47
CA ARG A 138 -14.40 5.85 0.21
C ARG A 138 -14.13 7.05 -0.69
N ALA A 139 -12.97 7.08 -1.36
CA ALA A 139 -12.56 8.19 -2.21
C ALA A 139 -13.54 8.39 -3.38
N ARG A 140 -13.99 7.28 -3.99
CA ARG A 140 -15.01 7.28 -5.04
C ARG A 140 -16.30 7.97 -4.61
N GLU A 141 -16.84 7.63 -3.45
CA GLU A 141 -18.09 8.24 -2.97
C GLU A 141 -17.93 9.74 -2.70
N VAL A 142 -16.78 10.17 -2.18
CA VAL A 142 -16.46 11.60 -2.01
C VAL A 142 -16.38 12.31 -3.36
N MET A 143 -15.68 11.72 -4.34
CA MET A 143 -15.55 12.30 -5.69
C MET A 143 -16.90 12.40 -6.41
N LEU A 144 -17.74 11.36 -6.31
CA LEU A 144 -19.11 11.37 -6.86
C LEU A 144 -19.99 12.41 -6.18
N THR A 145 -19.87 12.56 -4.86
CA THR A 145 -20.59 13.60 -4.11
C THR A 145 -20.17 14.99 -4.56
N LEU A 146 -18.87 15.24 -4.70
CA LEU A 146 -18.34 16.50 -5.23
C LEU A 146 -18.88 16.80 -6.63
N LYS A 147 -18.89 15.78 -7.51
CA LYS A 147 -19.42 15.91 -8.87
C LYS A 147 -20.91 16.27 -8.88
N LYS A 148 -21.72 15.61 -8.04
CA LYS A 148 -23.16 15.87 -7.93
C LYS A 148 -23.45 17.25 -7.34
N ALA A 149 -22.70 17.66 -6.31
CA ALA A 149 -22.82 18.99 -5.73
C ALA A 149 -22.47 20.07 -6.76
N ALA A 150 -21.39 19.87 -7.52
CA ALA A 150 -20.98 20.76 -8.62
C ALA A 150 -22.03 20.86 -9.73
N ALA A 151 -22.80 19.80 -9.98
CA ALA A 151 -23.88 19.79 -10.95
C ALA A 151 -25.22 20.36 -10.40
N GLY A 152 -25.29 20.70 -9.10
CA GLY A 152 -26.53 21.12 -8.45
C GLY A 152 -27.55 20.00 -8.29
N GLU A 153 -27.15 18.72 -8.43
CA GLU A 153 -28.03 17.56 -8.29
C GLU A 153 -28.35 17.23 -6.82
N ILE A 154 -27.56 17.76 -5.89
CA ILE A 154 -27.74 17.59 -4.46
C ILE A 154 -27.57 18.94 -3.75
N GLU A 155 -28.33 19.15 -2.68
CA GLU A 155 -28.28 20.35 -1.85
C GLU A 155 -27.10 20.29 -0.85
N LEU A 156 -25.88 20.21 -1.37
CA LEU A 156 -24.65 20.30 -0.58
C LEU A 156 -23.79 21.46 -1.09
N PRO A 157 -23.41 22.42 -0.23
CA PRO A 157 -22.55 23.52 -0.65
C PRO A 157 -21.12 23.02 -0.90
N ILE A 158 -20.44 23.65 -1.86
CA ILE A 158 -19.01 23.45 -2.08
C ILE A 158 -18.24 24.44 -1.24
N GLU A 159 -17.75 23.95 -0.10
CA GLU A 159 -16.94 24.74 0.82
C GLU A 159 -15.45 24.75 0.41
N GLY A 160 -14.74 25.83 0.78
CA GLY A 160 -13.30 25.93 0.55
C GLY A 160 -12.92 26.32 -0.88
N ALA A 161 -13.50 27.39 -1.41
CA ALA A 161 -13.21 27.94 -2.75
C ALA A 161 -11.70 28.07 -3.04
N ASP A 162 -10.90 28.54 -2.08
CA ASP A 162 -9.44 28.65 -2.23
C ASP A 162 -8.77 27.31 -2.53
N LYS A 163 -9.27 26.22 -1.92
CA LYS A 163 -8.75 24.87 -2.18
C LYS A 163 -9.13 24.39 -3.57
N VAL A 164 -10.36 24.64 -4.02
CA VAL A 164 -10.81 24.33 -5.39
C VAL A 164 -9.93 25.06 -6.39
N MET A 165 -9.70 26.36 -6.19
CA MET A 165 -8.85 27.19 -7.05
C MET A 165 -7.40 26.70 -7.06
N ALA A 166 -6.83 26.36 -5.90
CA ALA A 166 -5.46 25.85 -5.80
C ALA A 166 -5.30 24.50 -6.53
N VAL A 167 -6.25 23.58 -6.34
CA VAL A 167 -6.23 22.26 -6.99
C VAL A 167 -6.47 22.39 -8.50
N ALA A 168 -7.36 23.28 -8.93
CA ALA A 168 -7.59 23.57 -10.34
C ALA A 168 -6.29 24.07 -11.01
N LYS A 169 -5.59 25.02 -10.41
CA LYS A 169 -4.28 25.51 -10.88
C LYS A 169 -3.23 24.39 -10.92
N MET A 170 -3.19 23.54 -9.89
CA MET A 170 -2.29 22.40 -9.82
C MET A 170 -2.54 21.39 -10.95
N TYR A 171 -3.79 21.22 -11.39
CA TYR A 171 -4.15 20.41 -12.56
C TYR A 171 -3.98 21.11 -13.91
N GLY A 172 -3.54 22.37 -13.92
CA GLY A 172 -3.44 23.20 -15.12
C GLY A 172 -4.78 23.58 -15.73
N LEU A 173 -5.85 23.62 -14.94
CA LEU A 173 -7.16 24.08 -15.40
C LEU A 173 -7.17 25.59 -15.53
N GLU A 174 -7.78 26.10 -16.60
CA GLU A 174 -8.12 27.52 -16.74
C GLU A 174 -9.14 27.89 -15.65
N THR A 175 -8.82 28.91 -14.86
CA THR A 175 -9.62 29.33 -13.69
C THR A 175 -10.31 30.69 -13.86
N GLU A 176 -9.89 31.50 -14.83
CA GLU A 176 -10.46 32.83 -15.06
C GLU A 176 -11.90 32.71 -15.59
N GLY A 177 -12.83 33.48 -15.01
CA GLY A 177 -14.24 33.48 -15.41
C GLY A 177 -15.03 32.21 -15.09
N LYS A 178 -14.44 31.19 -14.45
CA LYS A 178 -15.14 29.95 -14.07
C LYS A 178 -15.67 30.00 -12.66
N SER A 179 -16.85 29.42 -12.45
CA SER A 179 -17.41 29.26 -11.12
C SER A 179 -16.69 28.15 -10.34
N ILE A 180 -16.80 28.18 -9.02
CA ILE A 180 -16.21 27.17 -8.13
C ILE A 180 -16.82 25.80 -8.40
N GLU A 181 -18.12 25.74 -8.66
CA GLU A 181 -18.85 24.52 -9.00
C GLU A 181 -18.31 23.92 -10.31
N ASN A 182 -18.10 24.75 -11.33
CA ASN A 182 -17.56 24.28 -12.60
C ASN A 182 -16.15 23.68 -12.45
N LEU A 183 -15.28 24.35 -11.68
CA LEU A 183 -13.94 23.86 -11.40
C LEU A 183 -13.95 22.58 -10.55
N ALA A 184 -14.83 22.51 -9.55
CA ALA A 184 -14.99 21.33 -8.70
C ALA A 184 -15.46 20.11 -9.50
N GLY A 185 -16.40 20.30 -10.45
CA GLY A 185 -16.83 19.25 -11.38
C GLY A 185 -15.67 18.71 -12.22
N GLN A 186 -14.89 19.60 -12.83
CA GLN A 186 -13.70 19.22 -13.62
C GLN A 186 -12.65 18.48 -12.76
N ILE A 187 -12.43 18.92 -11.53
CA ILE A 187 -11.54 18.23 -10.58
C ILE A 187 -12.06 16.82 -10.28
N ALA A 188 -13.36 16.68 -10.02
CA ALA A 188 -13.97 15.38 -9.76
C ALA A 188 -13.83 14.42 -10.96
N ASP A 189 -13.98 14.92 -12.18
CA ASP A 189 -13.79 14.12 -13.40
C ASP A 189 -12.37 13.58 -13.52
N ILE A 190 -11.36 14.42 -13.28
CA ILE A 190 -9.95 14.00 -13.30
C ILE A 190 -9.68 12.90 -12.27
N LEU A 191 -10.16 13.11 -11.05
CA LEU A 191 -9.96 12.18 -9.94
C LEU A 191 -10.63 10.83 -10.21
N LEU A 192 -11.86 10.83 -10.74
CA LEU A 192 -12.60 9.62 -11.08
C LEU A 192 -11.94 8.85 -12.23
N GLU A 193 -11.44 9.56 -13.24
CA GLU A 193 -10.70 8.97 -14.35
C GLU A 193 -9.42 8.29 -13.86
N ASP A 194 -8.56 9.01 -13.13
CA ASP A 194 -7.32 8.47 -12.58
C ASP A 194 -7.55 7.29 -11.62
N MET A 195 -8.67 7.28 -10.89
CA MET A 195 -8.99 6.22 -9.96
C MET A 195 -9.45 4.93 -10.65
N SER A 196 -10.09 5.00 -11.81
CA SER A 196 -10.82 3.87 -12.39
C SER A 196 -10.51 3.51 -13.84
N ARG A 197 -9.66 4.29 -14.53
CA ARG A 197 -9.29 4.02 -15.92
C ARG A 197 -8.67 2.62 -16.10
N THR A 198 -9.16 1.89 -17.11
CA THR A 198 -8.68 0.55 -17.46
C THR A 198 -7.47 0.58 -18.40
N VAL A 199 -7.42 1.56 -19.31
CA VAL A 199 -6.35 1.66 -20.30
C VAL A 199 -5.21 2.51 -19.75
N PRO A 200 -3.94 2.10 -19.89
CA PRO A 200 -2.80 2.93 -19.48
C PRO A 200 -2.86 4.35 -20.07
N GLY A 201 -2.54 5.35 -19.25
CA GLY A 201 -2.58 6.75 -19.64
C GLY A 201 -1.84 7.63 -18.64
N THR A 202 -1.78 8.92 -18.90
CA THR A 202 -1.17 9.87 -17.96
C THR A 202 -2.01 9.93 -16.68
N HIS A 203 -1.39 9.64 -15.53
CA HIS A 203 -2.02 9.79 -14.23
C HIS A 203 -1.89 11.23 -13.76
N ARG A 204 -2.92 12.04 -14.02
CA ARG A 204 -2.87 13.51 -13.84
C ARG A 204 -2.62 13.93 -12.40
N THR A 205 -3.23 13.22 -11.45
CA THR A 205 -3.09 13.41 -10.01
C THR A 205 -1.65 13.21 -9.58
N LEU A 206 -1.03 12.08 -9.91
CA LEU A 206 0.37 11.84 -9.56
C LEU A 206 1.30 12.85 -10.21
N THR A 207 1.07 13.21 -11.48
CA THR A 207 1.85 14.25 -12.15
C THR A 207 1.74 15.61 -11.46
N ALA A 208 0.56 15.94 -10.95
CA ALA A 208 0.27 17.21 -10.31
C ALA A 208 0.78 17.30 -8.86
N VAL A 209 0.73 16.21 -8.09
CA VAL A 209 1.05 16.24 -6.64
C VAL A 209 2.42 15.66 -6.28
N ALA A 210 2.98 14.76 -7.08
CA ALA A 210 4.22 14.08 -6.72
C ALA A 210 5.46 14.92 -7.13
N PRO A 211 6.52 14.96 -6.32
CA PRO A 211 7.78 15.59 -6.72
C PRO A 211 8.37 14.96 -7.98
N ALA A 212 9.03 15.77 -8.82
CA ALA A 212 9.60 15.31 -10.09
C ALA A 212 10.57 14.12 -9.94
N GLU A 213 11.35 14.10 -8.86
CA GLU A 213 12.24 12.98 -8.55
C GLU A 213 11.48 11.66 -8.37
N ARG A 214 10.34 11.67 -7.64
CA ARG A 214 9.52 10.47 -7.42
C ARG A 214 8.85 10.01 -8.72
N GLN A 215 8.35 10.93 -9.52
CA GLN A 215 7.79 10.60 -10.84
C GLN A 215 8.85 9.90 -11.72
N LYS A 216 10.09 10.40 -11.71
CA LYS A 216 11.21 9.77 -12.44
C LYS A 216 11.51 8.37 -11.91
N THR A 217 11.67 8.21 -10.60
CA THR A 217 11.94 6.89 -9.98
C THR A 217 10.84 5.87 -10.29
N TRP A 218 9.56 6.24 -10.15
CA TRP A 218 8.47 5.30 -10.44
C TRP A 218 8.38 4.94 -11.92
N LYS A 219 8.72 5.87 -12.82
CA LYS A 219 8.80 5.59 -14.25
C LYS A 219 9.93 4.62 -14.57
N GLU A 220 11.10 4.79 -13.97
CA GLU A 220 12.26 3.90 -14.17
C GLU A 220 12.02 2.49 -13.63
N LEU A 221 11.25 2.37 -12.55
CA LEU A 221 10.88 1.09 -11.94
C LEU A 221 9.60 0.45 -12.52
N ASP A 222 8.94 1.12 -13.48
CA ASP A 222 7.64 0.71 -14.02
C ASP A 222 6.55 0.53 -12.94
N LEU A 223 6.49 1.48 -12.00
CA LEU A 223 5.59 1.48 -10.84
C LEU A 223 4.53 2.59 -10.89
N ILE A 224 4.38 3.29 -12.02
CA ILE A 224 3.28 4.26 -12.18
C ILE A 224 1.98 3.46 -12.36
N PRO A 225 1.00 3.60 -11.46
CA PRO A 225 -0.24 2.82 -11.56
C PRO A 225 -1.07 3.25 -12.77
N ILE A 226 -1.78 2.29 -13.37
CA ILE A 226 -2.78 2.56 -14.41
C ILE A 226 -3.94 3.34 -13.78
N SER A 227 -4.48 2.79 -12.69
CA SER A 227 -5.46 3.42 -11.81
C SER A 227 -5.43 2.76 -10.43
N SER A 228 -6.29 3.18 -9.50
CA SER A 228 -6.39 2.51 -8.19
C SER A 228 -7.09 1.15 -8.26
N TYR A 229 -7.90 0.92 -9.30
CA TYR A 229 -8.68 -0.31 -9.48
C TYR A 229 -8.09 -1.29 -10.51
N HIS A 230 -7.01 -0.91 -11.20
CA HIS A 230 -6.31 -1.74 -12.19
C HIS A 230 -4.81 -1.70 -11.93
#